data_AF-A0AAP1WFB7-F1
#
_entry.id   AF-A0AAP1WFB7-F1
#
_cell.length_a   1.000
_cell.length_b   1.000
_cell.length_c   1.000
_cell.angle_alpha   90.00
_cell.angle_beta   90.00
_cell.angle_gamma   90.00
#
_symmetry.space_group_name_H-M   'P 1'
#
loop_
_entity.id
_entity.type
_entity.pdbx_description
1 polymer ?
#
loop_
_entity_poly.entity_id
_entity_poly.type
_entity_poly.pdbx_seq_one_letter_code
_entity_poly.pdbx_strand_id
1 'polypeptide(L)'
;MKKILSELFKKSIELNDYVYSDKQIEKKWIGNLNTTLTEINKVELKLNVKFPNDYKNLLLISNGFLTSTDAVEPSFIPIQKVDYLKNVFPEMVRIWTENEPNGTFEKELESSLIIAGINDEQQFLLIPPIEKEGNWKYWKFANWIPGEEVYENLTEYIKGVIEFLNEEINTE
;
A
#
# COMPACT_ATOMS: atom_id res chain seq x y z
N MET A 1 -14.28 3.41 -2.35
CA MET A 1 -13.42 2.21 -2.38
C MET A 1 -13.80 1.19 -3.46
N LYS A 2 -14.86 0.38 -3.34
CA LYS A 2 -15.14 -0.73 -4.30
C LYS A 2 -15.16 -0.32 -5.79
N LYS A 3 -15.83 0.79 -6.12
CA LYS A 3 -15.88 1.31 -7.50
C LYS A 3 -14.49 1.68 -8.02
N ILE A 4 -13.71 2.38 -7.20
CA ILE A 4 -12.36 2.86 -7.51
C ILE A 4 -11.40 1.68 -7.70
N LEU A 5 -11.42 0.67 -6.82
CA LEU A 5 -10.60 -0.54 -6.99
C LEU A 5 -10.99 -1.32 -8.26
N SER A 6 -12.28 -1.41 -8.57
CA SER A 6 -12.70 -2.06 -9.81
C SER A 6 -12.24 -1.29 -11.06
N GLU A 7 -12.11 0.03 -10.98
CA GLU A 7 -11.60 0.86 -12.08
C GLU A 7 -10.09 0.68 -12.22
N LEU A 8 -9.34 0.77 -11.12
CA LEU A 8 -7.91 0.45 -11.05
C LEU A 8 -7.62 -0.90 -11.73
N PHE A 9 -8.26 -1.98 -11.29
CA PHE A 9 -8.00 -3.32 -11.83
C PHE A 9 -8.32 -3.47 -13.30
N LYS A 10 -9.33 -2.76 -13.80
CA LYS A 10 -9.65 -2.75 -15.23
C LYS A 10 -8.55 -2.05 -16.02
N LYS A 11 -8.08 -0.89 -15.52
CA LYS A 11 -7.05 -0.09 -16.16
C LYS A 11 -5.69 -0.80 -16.15
N SER A 12 -5.32 -1.45 -15.06
CA SER A 12 -4.10 -2.26 -14.99
C SER A 12 -4.09 -3.41 -15.99
N ILE A 13 -5.24 -4.06 -16.22
CA ILE A 13 -5.38 -5.12 -17.24
C ILE A 13 -5.38 -4.52 -18.66
N GLU A 14 -5.98 -3.34 -18.85
CA GLU A 14 -6.02 -2.63 -20.14
C GLU A 14 -4.62 -2.20 -20.59
N LEU A 15 -3.81 -1.66 -19.67
CA LEU A 15 -2.42 -1.32 -19.92
C LEU A 15 -1.57 -2.55 -20.30
N ASN A 16 -1.90 -3.72 -19.74
CA ASN A 16 -1.23 -4.99 -20.07
C ASN A 16 0.30 -4.99 -19.87
N ASP A 17 0.78 -4.17 -18.93
CA ASP A 17 2.19 -4.04 -18.51
C ASP A 17 2.62 -5.12 -17.49
N TYR A 18 1.72 -6.07 -17.17
CA TYR A 18 2.02 -7.17 -16.25
C TYR A 18 1.38 -8.48 -16.72
N VAL A 19 1.99 -9.61 -16.34
CA VAL A 19 1.50 -10.94 -16.74
C VAL A 19 0.35 -11.36 -15.81
N TYR A 20 -0.88 -11.18 -16.27
CA TYR A 20 -2.09 -11.66 -15.60
C TYR A 20 -2.54 -13.02 -16.12
N SER A 21 -3.19 -13.82 -15.27
CA SER A 21 -3.84 -15.07 -15.70
C SER A 21 -5.10 -14.82 -16.52
N ASP A 22 -5.47 -15.75 -17.41
CA ASP A 22 -6.69 -15.69 -18.22
C ASP A 22 -7.94 -15.39 -17.37
N LYS A 23 -8.03 -15.99 -16.19
CA LYS A 23 -9.13 -15.79 -15.24
C LYS A 23 -9.19 -14.37 -14.69
N GLN A 24 -8.04 -13.72 -14.47
CA GLN A 24 -7.98 -12.33 -14.01
C GLN A 24 -8.40 -11.38 -15.12
N ILE A 25 -7.94 -11.62 -16.35
CA ILE A 25 -8.31 -10.86 -17.55
C ILE A 25 -9.82 -10.96 -17.81
N GLU A 26 -10.36 -12.18 -17.84
CA GLU A 26 -11.79 -12.43 -18.06
C GLU A 26 -12.67 -11.73 -17.02
N LYS A 27 -12.28 -11.81 -15.73
CA LYS A 27 -13.03 -11.22 -14.62
C LYS A 27 -12.76 -9.74 -14.40
N LYS A 28 -11.76 -9.17 -15.07
CA LYS A 28 -11.24 -7.82 -14.84
C LYS A 28 -10.95 -7.56 -13.35
N TRP A 29 -10.29 -8.53 -12.70
CA TRP A 29 -10.06 -8.51 -11.26
C TRP A 29 -8.72 -9.14 -10.90
N ILE A 30 -7.80 -8.33 -10.36
CA ILE A 30 -6.45 -8.75 -9.94
C ILE A 30 -6.31 -8.85 -8.41
N GLY A 31 -7.40 -8.59 -7.68
CA GLY A 31 -7.43 -8.64 -6.22
C GLY A 31 -7.54 -10.04 -5.63
N ASN A 32 -6.97 -10.23 -4.44
CA ASN A 32 -7.14 -11.44 -3.65
C ASN A 32 -8.58 -11.58 -3.12
N LEU A 33 -8.89 -12.75 -2.57
CA LEU A 33 -10.13 -12.93 -1.80
C LEU A 33 -10.18 -11.93 -0.64
N ASN A 34 -11.37 -11.46 -0.30
CA ASN A 34 -11.53 -10.54 0.82
C ASN A 34 -11.19 -11.21 2.16
N THR A 35 -10.86 -10.39 3.15
CA THR A 35 -10.72 -10.85 4.55
C THR A 35 -11.96 -10.46 5.36
N THR A 36 -12.01 -10.93 6.62
CA THR A 36 -13.10 -10.63 7.56
C THR A 36 -12.69 -9.60 8.61
N LEU A 37 -13.67 -8.91 9.21
CA LEU A 37 -13.41 -8.03 10.36
C LEU A 37 -12.73 -8.77 11.52
N THR A 38 -13.04 -10.06 11.71
CA THR A 38 -12.40 -10.89 12.74
C THR A 38 -10.91 -11.07 12.49
N GLU A 39 -10.49 -11.27 11.24
CA GLU A 39 -9.07 -11.37 10.88
C GLU A 39 -8.35 -10.03 11.01
N ILE A 40 -8.99 -8.94 10.56
CA ILE A 40 -8.47 -7.58 10.75
C ILE A 40 -8.24 -7.30 12.24
N ASN A 41 -9.23 -7.57 13.09
CA ASN A 41 -9.13 -7.37 14.53
C ASN A 41 -8.01 -8.20 15.18
N LYS A 42 -7.76 -9.42 14.69
CA LYS A 42 -6.64 -10.26 15.18
C LYS A 42 -5.29 -9.60 14.89
N VAL A 43 -5.12 -9.05 13.69
CA VAL A 43 -3.87 -8.38 13.29
C VAL A 43 -3.71 -7.04 14.01
N GLU A 44 -4.78 -6.26 14.16
CA GLU A 44 -4.79 -5.05 15.00
C GLU A 44 -4.33 -5.35 16.44
N LEU A 45 -4.82 -6.44 17.05
CA LEU A 45 -4.40 -6.86 18.38
C LEU A 45 -2.94 -7.31 18.41
N LYS A 46 -2.47 -8.06 17.40
CA LYS A 46 -1.06 -8.47 17.27
C LYS A 46 -0.13 -7.26 17.20
N LEU A 47 -0.48 -6.26 16.40
CA LEU A 47 0.33 -5.08 16.14
C LEU A 47 0.08 -3.95 17.14
N ASN A 48 -0.91 -4.09 18.03
CA ASN A 48 -1.33 -3.05 18.99
C ASN A 48 -1.67 -1.70 18.31
N VAL A 49 -2.41 -1.76 17.19
CA VAL A 49 -2.86 -0.59 16.42
C VAL A 49 -4.35 -0.68 16.08
N LYS A 50 -4.94 0.44 15.65
CA LYS A 50 -6.27 0.48 15.03
C LYS A 50 -6.17 1.04 13.62
N PHE A 51 -6.34 0.15 12.63
CA PHE A 51 -6.17 0.51 11.23
C PHE A 51 -7.17 1.57 10.79
N PRO A 52 -6.77 2.44 9.84
CA PRO A 52 -7.67 3.45 9.30
C PRO A 52 -8.81 2.79 8.52
N ASN A 53 -9.94 3.50 8.46
CA ASN A 53 -11.21 2.92 8.00
C ASN A 53 -11.20 2.59 6.49
N ASP A 54 -10.52 3.40 5.69
CA ASP A 54 -10.30 3.17 4.26
C ASP A 54 -9.45 1.92 3.98
N TYR A 55 -8.40 1.67 4.78
CA TYR A 55 -7.60 0.45 4.66
C TYR A 55 -8.41 -0.79 5.02
N LYS A 56 -9.19 -0.75 6.11
CA LYS A 56 -10.13 -1.85 6.45
C LYS A 56 -11.14 -2.08 5.32
N ASN A 57 -11.68 -1.01 4.73
CA ASN A 57 -12.60 -1.12 3.60
C ASN A 57 -11.94 -1.77 2.38
N LEU A 58 -10.67 -1.46 2.09
CA LEU A 58 -9.90 -2.09 1.04
C LEU A 58 -9.78 -3.59 1.31
N LEU A 59 -9.36 -3.99 2.51
CA LEU A 59 -9.19 -5.40 2.90
C LEU A 59 -10.49 -6.22 2.83
N LEU A 60 -11.62 -5.62 3.21
CA LEU A 60 -12.96 -6.24 3.09
C LEU A 60 -13.42 -6.43 1.65
N ILE A 61 -12.79 -5.74 0.69
CA ILE A 61 -13.04 -5.89 -0.75
C ILE A 61 -12.01 -6.83 -1.38
N SER A 62 -10.74 -6.68 -1.03
CA SER A 62 -9.59 -7.42 -1.55
C SER A 62 -8.48 -7.47 -0.50
N ASN A 63 -8.12 -8.66 -0.02
CA ASN A 63 -7.03 -8.82 0.96
C ASN A 63 -5.64 -8.76 0.28
N GLY A 64 -5.28 -7.58 -0.20
CA GLY A 64 -4.16 -7.37 -1.10
C GLY A 64 -4.52 -7.59 -2.57
N PHE A 65 -3.62 -7.19 -3.47
CA PHE A 65 -3.77 -7.32 -4.92
C PHE A 65 -2.39 -7.22 -5.59
N LEU A 66 -2.26 -7.76 -6.80
CA LEU A 66 -1.03 -7.64 -7.60
C LEU A 66 -0.76 -6.19 -7.98
N THR A 67 0.46 -5.88 -8.41
CA THR A 67 0.76 -4.52 -8.86
C THR A 67 -0.15 -4.09 -10.01
N SER A 68 -0.40 -2.78 -10.07
CA SER A 68 -1.14 -2.13 -11.14
C SER A 68 -0.25 -1.76 -12.33
N THR A 69 1.08 -1.65 -12.12
CA THR A 69 2.14 -1.37 -13.10
C THR A 69 3.44 -2.04 -12.65
N ASP A 70 4.23 -2.63 -13.54
CA ASP A 70 5.40 -3.40 -13.11
C ASP A 70 6.48 -2.49 -12.48
N ALA A 71 6.65 -1.29 -13.04
CA ALA A 71 7.76 -0.41 -12.69
C ALA A 71 7.49 0.56 -11.53
N VAL A 72 6.25 0.97 -11.29
CA VAL A 72 5.97 2.18 -10.49
C VAL A 72 5.16 1.93 -9.22
N GLU A 73 4.22 0.99 -9.25
CA GLU A 73 3.32 0.76 -8.12
C GLU A 73 3.64 -0.52 -7.35
N PRO A 74 3.50 -0.54 -6.02
CA PRO A 74 3.71 -1.74 -5.23
C PRO A 74 2.49 -2.67 -5.27
N SER A 75 2.76 -3.97 -5.15
CA SER A 75 1.75 -4.98 -4.89
C SER A 75 1.29 -4.93 -3.42
N PHE A 76 -0.03 -4.89 -3.20
CA PHE A 76 -0.60 -4.84 -1.85
C PHE A 76 -0.62 -6.22 -1.22
N ILE A 77 -0.10 -6.32 0.00
CA ILE A 77 0.04 -7.59 0.69
C ILE A 77 -1.23 -7.98 1.46
N PRO A 78 -1.49 -9.28 1.66
CA PRO A 78 -2.53 -9.73 2.58
C PRO A 78 -2.27 -9.24 4.01
N ILE A 79 -3.35 -8.96 4.75
CA ILE A 79 -3.29 -8.46 6.13
C ILE A 79 -2.48 -9.35 7.08
N GLN A 80 -2.40 -10.65 6.79
CA GLN A 80 -1.61 -11.61 7.56
C GLN A 80 -0.10 -11.38 7.46
N LYS A 81 0.36 -10.69 6.41
CA LYS A 81 1.77 -10.33 6.19
C LYS A 81 2.12 -8.92 6.64
N VAL A 82 1.13 -8.12 7.02
CA VAL A 82 1.35 -6.75 7.52
C VAL A 82 2.09 -6.82 8.85
N ASP A 83 3.16 -6.06 8.94
CA ASP A 83 3.98 -5.91 10.14
C ASP A 83 4.68 -4.54 10.13
N TYR A 84 5.36 -4.22 11.22
CA TYR A 84 6.19 -3.02 11.28
C TYR A 84 7.33 -3.09 10.27
N LEU A 85 7.61 -1.96 9.62
CA LEU A 85 8.65 -1.88 8.59
C LEU A 85 10.01 -2.35 9.14
N LYS A 86 10.37 -1.96 10.36
CA LYS A 86 11.62 -2.40 11.01
C LYS A 86 11.75 -3.92 11.21
N ASN A 87 10.64 -4.66 11.22
CA ASN A 87 10.66 -6.11 11.34
C ASN A 87 10.86 -6.79 9.97
N VAL A 88 10.41 -6.13 8.89
CA VAL A 88 10.45 -6.67 7.52
C VAL A 88 11.72 -6.21 6.80
N PHE A 89 12.08 -4.93 6.93
CA PHE A 89 13.23 -4.27 6.32
C PHE A 89 14.06 -3.51 7.37
N PRO A 90 14.71 -4.21 8.31
CA PRO A 90 15.48 -3.56 9.39
C PRO A 90 16.61 -2.66 8.87
N GLU A 91 17.31 -3.06 7.81
CA GLU A 91 18.41 -2.28 7.24
C GLU A 91 17.92 -1.00 6.57
N MET A 92 16.75 -1.03 5.92
CA MET A 92 16.13 0.17 5.35
C MET A 92 15.85 1.18 6.45
N VAL A 93 15.18 0.77 7.53
CA VAL A 93 14.93 1.67 8.66
C VAL A 93 16.25 2.19 9.24
N ARG A 94 17.26 1.33 9.43
CA ARG A 94 18.56 1.73 9.96
C ARG A 94 19.24 2.82 9.12
N ILE A 95 19.30 2.64 7.80
CA ILE A 95 19.95 3.60 6.89
C ILE A 95 19.27 4.97 6.94
N TRP A 96 17.94 4.97 7.03
CA TRP A 96 17.16 6.21 7.00
C TRP A 96 17.03 6.89 8.37
N THR A 97 17.33 6.19 9.48
CA THR A 97 17.28 6.76 10.83
C THR A 97 18.61 6.97 11.52
N GLU A 98 19.73 6.48 10.96
CA GLU A 98 21.05 6.55 11.61
C GLU A 98 21.58 7.98 11.81
N ASN A 99 21.20 8.92 10.93
CA ASN A 99 21.74 10.27 10.94
C ASN A 99 21.02 11.22 11.91
N GLU A 100 19.70 11.07 12.07
CA GLU A 100 18.87 11.92 12.93
C GLU A 100 17.83 11.12 13.73
N PRO A 101 18.22 10.22 14.65
CA PRO A 101 17.32 9.25 15.29
C PRO A 101 16.18 9.84 16.13
N ASN A 102 16.18 11.16 16.35
CA ASN A 102 15.14 11.87 17.11
C ASN A 102 14.26 12.79 16.26
N GLY A 103 14.50 12.87 14.94
CA GLY A 103 13.67 13.63 14.03
C GLY A 103 12.27 13.04 13.87
N THR A 104 11.37 13.84 13.31
CA THR A 104 9.96 13.45 13.13
C THR A 104 9.83 12.34 12.10
N PHE A 105 10.57 12.44 10.99
CA PHE A 105 10.57 11.47 9.90
C PHE A 105 11.01 10.08 10.38
N GLU A 106 12.09 10.02 11.17
CA GLU A 106 12.68 8.79 11.67
C GLU A 106 11.73 8.04 12.60
N LYS A 107 11.07 8.78 13.51
CA LYS A 107 10.05 8.21 14.41
C LYS A 107 8.85 7.67 13.64
N GLU A 108 8.44 8.37 12.58
CA GLU A 108 7.33 7.96 11.72
C GLU A 108 7.71 6.71 10.89
N LEU A 109 8.92 6.67 10.34
CA LEU A 109 9.44 5.52 9.63
C LEU A 109 9.59 4.29 10.53
N GLU A 110 10.15 4.44 11.74
CA GLU A 110 10.31 3.34 12.72
C GLU A 110 8.99 2.76 13.22
N SER A 111 7.93 3.57 13.24
CA SER A 111 6.58 3.17 13.64
C SER A 111 5.69 2.75 12.48
N SER A 112 6.16 2.90 11.25
CA SER A 112 5.39 2.58 10.05
C SER A 112 5.10 1.09 9.90
N LEU A 113 3.96 0.79 9.29
CA LEU A 113 3.53 -0.55 8.92
C LEU A 113 3.61 -0.70 7.41
N ILE A 114 4.25 -1.77 6.93
CA ILE A 114 4.28 -2.06 5.50
C ILE A 114 3.00 -2.77 5.07
N ILE A 115 2.33 -2.23 4.05
CA ILE A 115 1.08 -2.79 3.49
C ILE A 115 1.15 -3.09 1.99
N ALA A 116 2.23 -2.69 1.32
CA ALA A 116 2.53 -3.04 -0.06
C ALA A 116 4.05 -3.04 -0.30
N GLY A 117 4.52 -3.85 -1.24
CA GLY A 117 5.91 -3.76 -1.71
C GLY A 117 6.94 -4.63 -1.00
N ILE A 118 6.54 -5.75 -0.38
CA ILE A 118 7.52 -6.66 0.26
C ILE A 118 8.48 -7.30 -0.76
N ASN A 119 8.05 -7.46 -2.01
CA ASN A 119 8.88 -8.04 -3.08
C ASN A 119 9.14 -7.06 -4.22
N ASP A 120 8.83 -5.78 -4.01
CA ASP A 120 8.89 -4.74 -5.03
C ASP A 120 9.91 -3.68 -4.60
N GLU A 121 10.40 -2.86 -5.54
CA GLU A 121 11.40 -1.83 -5.24
C GLU A 121 10.80 -0.64 -4.47
N GLN A 122 9.50 -0.47 -4.59
CA GLN A 122 8.66 0.53 -3.96
C GLN A 122 7.85 -0.09 -2.83
N GLN A 123 7.68 0.65 -1.73
CA GLN A 123 6.86 0.25 -0.59
C GLN A 123 5.73 1.24 -0.37
N PHE A 124 4.62 0.75 0.16
CA PHE A 124 3.54 1.59 0.65
C PHE A 124 3.33 1.35 2.14
N LEU A 125 3.39 2.44 2.90
CA LEU A 125 3.46 2.43 4.36
C LEU A 125 2.24 3.12 4.96
N LEU A 126 1.75 2.57 6.07
CA LEU A 126 0.80 3.24 6.96
C LEU A 126 1.54 3.70 8.21
N ILE A 127 1.45 4.98 8.50
CA ILE A 127 2.14 5.60 9.63
C ILE A 127 1.10 5.86 10.71
N PRO A 128 1.16 5.15 11.84
CA PRO A 128 0.23 5.38 12.94
C PRO A 128 0.44 6.78 13.50
N PRO A 129 -0.63 7.45 13.98
CA PRO A 129 -0.48 8.74 14.61
C PRO A 129 0.34 8.62 15.90
N ILE A 130 1.32 9.51 16.08
CA ILE A 130 2.13 9.57 17.31
C ILE A 130 1.25 9.99 18.50
N GLU A 131 0.27 10.85 18.25
CA GLU A 131 -0.70 11.31 19.24
C GLU A 131 -2.02 10.55 19.13
N LYS A 132 -2.71 10.37 20.26
CA LYS A 132 -3.94 9.57 20.36
C LYS A 132 -5.09 10.05 19.45
N GLU A 133 -5.08 11.33 19.08
CA GLU A 133 -6.09 11.96 18.21
C GLU A 133 -5.54 12.32 16.81
N GLY A 134 -4.31 11.90 16.50
CA GLY A 134 -3.69 12.19 15.20
C GLY A 134 -4.28 11.37 14.06
N ASN A 135 -4.01 11.81 12.83
CA ASN A 135 -4.39 11.09 11.62
C ASN A 135 -3.29 10.12 11.19
N TRP A 136 -3.71 8.99 10.61
CA TRP A 136 -2.79 8.11 9.88
C TRP A 136 -2.19 8.87 8.69
N LYS A 137 -0.90 8.65 8.42
CA LYS A 137 -0.28 9.09 7.16
C LYS A 137 -0.07 7.89 6.24
N TYR A 138 0.00 8.17 4.95
CA TYR A 138 0.14 7.18 3.88
C TYR A 138 1.34 7.58 3.05
N TRP A 139 2.39 6.77 3.06
CA TRP A 139 3.61 7.07 2.35
C TRP A 139 3.86 6.06 1.26
N LYS A 140 4.20 6.54 0.07
CA LYS A 140 4.93 5.75 -0.91
C LYS A 140 6.42 6.03 -0.74
N PHE A 141 7.19 4.96 -0.78
CA PHE A 141 8.63 5.00 -0.62
C PHE A 141 9.28 4.22 -1.75
N ALA A 142 10.35 4.77 -2.33
CA ALA A 142 11.14 4.07 -3.34
C ALA A 142 12.53 4.70 -3.42
N ASN A 143 13.53 3.96 -3.89
CA ASN A 143 14.91 4.45 -3.98
C ASN A 143 15.08 5.67 -4.89
N TRP A 144 14.17 5.89 -5.84
CA TRP A 144 14.17 7.04 -6.75
C TRP A 144 13.31 8.22 -6.27
N ILE A 145 12.59 8.07 -5.16
CA ILE A 145 11.83 9.16 -4.54
C ILE A 145 12.73 9.78 -3.45
N PRO A 146 13.01 11.09 -3.49
CA PRO A 146 13.72 11.76 -2.41
C PRO A 146 12.85 11.79 -1.14
N GLY A 147 13.04 10.81 -0.25
CA GLY A 147 12.24 10.67 0.97
C GLY A 147 10.90 10.00 0.71
N GLU A 148 9.86 10.49 1.40
CA GLU A 148 8.49 9.99 1.27
C GLU A 148 7.63 10.82 0.31
N GLU A 149 6.76 10.15 -0.45
CA GLU A 149 5.63 10.78 -1.10
C GLU A 149 4.38 10.59 -0.22
N VAL A 150 3.82 11.70 0.27
CA VAL A 150 2.72 11.68 1.25
C VAL A 150 1.36 11.80 0.57
N TYR A 151 0.45 10.90 0.93
CA TYR A 151 -0.94 10.93 0.52
C TYR A 151 -1.87 11.19 1.70
N GLU A 152 -3.00 11.85 1.41
CA GLU A 152 -4.03 12.15 2.41
C GLU A 152 -4.71 10.86 2.93
N ASN A 153 -4.98 9.92 2.02
CA ASN A 153 -5.62 8.64 2.31
C ASN A 153 -5.45 7.66 1.13
N LEU A 154 -5.85 6.39 1.31
CA LEU A 154 -5.76 5.40 0.24
C LEU A 154 -6.63 5.73 -0.98
N THR A 155 -7.71 6.48 -0.79
CA THR A 155 -8.59 6.83 -1.90
C THR A 155 -7.90 7.79 -2.86
N GLU A 156 -7.22 8.81 -2.35
CA GLU A 156 -6.47 9.77 -3.18
C GLU A 156 -5.26 9.10 -3.85
N TYR A 157 -4.52 8.25 -3.12
CA TYR A 157 -3.46 7.46 -3.72
C TYR A 157 -3.96 6.62 -4.91
N ILE A 158 -5.02 5.82 -4.74
CA ILE A 158 -5.53 4.97 -5.82
C ILE A 158 -6.05 5.79 -7.00
N LYS A 159 -6.69 6.95 -6.75
CA LYS A 159 -7.11 7.84 -7.84
C LYS A 159 -5.92 8.36 -8.65
N GLY A 160 -4.83 8.75 -7.98
CA GLY A 160 -3.60 9.16 -8.65
C GLY A 160 -3.03 8.04 -9.52
N VAL A 161 -3.04 6.79 -9.04
CA VAL A 161 -2.63 5.63 -9.86
C VAL A 161 -3.54 5.45 -11.08
N ILE A 162 -4.86 5.61 -10.93
CA ILE A 162 -5.80 5.52 -12.07
C ILE A 162 -5.54 6.63 -13.10
N GLU A 163 -5.25 7.86 -12.64
CA GLU A 163 -4.91 8.98 -13.51
C GLU A 163 -3.63 8.68 -14.30
N PHE A 164 -2.57 8.25 -13.61
CA PHE A 164 -1.33 7.78 -14.23
C PHE A 164 -1.58 6.68 -15.28
N LEU A 165 -2.34 5.64 -14.94
CA LEU A 165 -2.67 4.57 -15.88
C LEU A 165 -3.41 5.07 -17.12
N ASN A 166 -4.31 6.05 -16.96
CA ASN A 166 -5.00 6.63 -18.11
C ASN A 166 -4.06 7.41 -19.00
N GLU A 167 -3.07 8.11 -18.45
CA GLU A 167 -2.07 8.82 -19.23
C GLU A 167 -1.23 7.84 -20.06
N GLU A 168 -0.73 6.77 -19.43
CA GLU A 168 0.07 5.74 -20.10
C GLU A 168 -0.72 5.00 -21.19
N ILE A 169 -1.99 4.65 -20.94
CA ILE A 169 -2.84 3.99 -21.95
C ILE A 169 -3.12 4.91 -23.16
N ASN A 170 -3.17 6.23 -22.96
CA ASN A 170 -3.47 7.19 -24.02
C ASN A 170 -2.21 7.60 -24.82
N THR A 171 -1.02 7.30 -24.35
CA THR A 171 0.25 7.60 -25.02
C THR A 171 0.75 6.46 -25.91
N GLU A 172 0.18 5.25 -25.78
CA GLU A 172 0.39 4.09 -26.68
C GLU A 172 -0.55 4.07 -27.91
#